data_AF-A0A921AFZ3-F1
#
_entry.id   AF-A0A921AFZ3-F1
#
_cell.length_a   1.000
_cell.length_b   1.000
_cell.length_c   1.000
_cell.angle_alpha   90.00
_cell.angle_beta   90.00
_cell.angle_gamma   90.00
#
_symmetry.space_group_name_H-M   'P 1'
#
loop_
_entity.id
_entity.type
_entity.pdbx_description
1 polymer ?
#
loop_
_entity_poly.entity_id
_entity_poly.type
_entity_poly.pdbx_seq_one_letter_code
_entity_poly.pdbx_strand_id
1 'polypeptide(L)' 'MSFKVINEEFTCEWCGEINPPSKGTCRNHCRKCLCSKHV' A
#
# COMPACT_ATOMS: atom_id res chain seq x y z
N MET A 1 -1.30 5.75 22.14
CA MET A 1 -0.68 5.66 20.80
C MET A 1 -1.76 5.38 19.77
N SER A 2 -2.00 6.28 18.82
CA SER A 2 -2.94 6.05 17.71
C SER A 2 -2.14 5.53 16.51
N PHE A 3 -2.32 4.27 16.14
CA PHE A 3 -1.73 3.72 14.91
C PHE A 3 -2.56 4.20 13.72
N LYS A 4 -1.98 5.01 12.84
CA LYS A 4 -2.62 5.44 11.59
C LYS A 4 -2.57 4.28 10.62
N VAL A 5 -3.69 3.58 10.48
CA VAL A 5 -3.85 2.50 9.51
C VAL A 5 -4.12 3.12 8.15
N ILE A 6 -3.13 3.13 7.27
CA ILE A 6 -3.29 3.53 5.87
C ILE A 6 -3.65 2.29 5.08
N ASN A 7 -4.87 2.26 4.56
CA ASN A 7 -5.42 1.15 3.77
C ASN A 7 -6.22 1.69 2.58
N GLU A 8 -5.71 2.76 1.98
CA GLU A 8 -6.31 3.40 0.82
C GLU A 8 -5.67 2.86 -0.46
N GLU A 9 -6.35 3.05 -1.60
CA GLU A 9 -5.77 2.75 -2.89
C GLU A 9 -4.52 3.60 -3.12
N PHE A 10 -3.44 3.00 -3.62
CA PHE A 10 -2.27 3.77 -4.02
C PHE A 10 -1.65 3.25 -5.31
N THR A 11 -1.23 4.18 -6.15
CA THR A 11 -0.38 3.88 -7.31
C THR A 11 1.06 3.69 -6.83
N CYS A 12 1.70 2.60 -7.27
CA CYS A 12 3.11 2.34 -7.01
C CYS A 12 3.98 3.26 -7.89
N GLU A 13 4.82 4.08 -7.27
CA GLU A 13 5.72 5.00 -7.98
C GLU A 13 6.86 4.29 -8.71
N TRP A 14 7.15 3.04 -8.35
CA TRP A 14 8.21 2.23 -8.98
C TRP A 14 7.76 1.48 -10.23
N CYS A 15 6.54 0.91 -10.23
CA CYS A 15 6.07 0.05 -11.32
C CYS A 15 4.75 0.49 -11.96
N GLY A 16 4.12 1.55 -11.44
CA GLY A 16 2.85 2.08 -11.93
C GLY A 16 1.60 1.24 -11.56
N GLU A 17 1.76 0.14 -10.82
CA GLU A 17 0.63 -0.71 -10.42
C GLU A 17 -0.31 0.02 -9.47
N ILE A 18 -1.62 -0.08 -9.72
CA ILE A 18 -2.67 0.38 -8.82
C ILE A 18 -2.89 -0.70 -7.74
N ASN A 19 -2.57 -0.37 -6.49
CA ASN A 19 -2.76 -1.25 -5.34
C ASN A 19 -4.06 -0.88 -4.64
N PRO A 20 -5.13 -1.68 -4.79
CA PRO A 20 -6.40 -1.41 -4.12
C PRO A 20 -6.28 -1.65 -2.61
N PRO A 21 -7.22 -1.09 -1.82
CA PRO A 21 -7.36 -1.34 -0.38
C PRO A 21 -7.36 -2.84 -0.08
N SER A 22 -6.64 -3.26 0.95
CA SER A 22 -6.67 -4.64 1.42
C SER A 22 -7.85 -4.82 2.39
N LYS A 23 -8.64 -5.90 2.24
CA LYS A 23 -9.87 -6.09 3.04
C LYS A 23 -9.64 -6.37 4.53
N GLY A 24 -8.42 -6.69 4.96
CA GLY A 24 -8.15 -7.13 6.33
C GLY A 24 -6.78 -6.78 6.89
N THR A 25 -5.93 -6.08 6.13
CA THR A 25 -4.58 -5.70 6.59
C THR A 25 -4.21 -4.32 6.06
N CYS A 26 -3.32 -3.62 6.74
CA CYS A 26 -2.64 -2.46 6.14
C CYS A 26 -1.70 -2.99 5.06
N ARG A 27 -1.91 -2.63 3.79
CA ARG A 27 -0.98 -2.99 2.71
C ARG A 27 -0.09 -1.79 2.41
N ASN A 28 1.15 -1.87 2.90
CA ASN A 28 2.18 -0.86 2.72
C ASN A 28 3.17 -1.20 1.59
N HIS A 29 2.99 -2.31 0.87
CA HIS A 29 3.87 -2.72 -0.24
C HIS A 29 3.04 -2.99 -1.50
N CYS A 30 3.64 -2.74 -2.65
CA CYS A 30 3.02 -3.04 -3.93
C CYS A 30 2.83 -4.56 -4.10
N ARG A 31 1.64 -5.00 -4.54
CA ARG A 31 1.31 -6.41 -4.84
C ARG A 31 2.13 -7.03 -5.97
N LYS A 32 2.74 -6.20 -6.84
CA LYS A 32 3.41 -6.63 -8.07
C LYS A 32 4.93 -6.63 -7.92
N CYS A 33 5.52 -5.50 -7.52
CA CYS A 33 6.97 -5.36 -7.40
C CYS A 33 7.48 -5.49 -5.96
N LEU A 34 6.57 -5.63 -4.98
CA LEU A 34 6.90 -5.70 -3.55
C LEU A 34 7.63 -4.46 -3.00
N CYS A 35 7.74 -3.39 -3.80
CA CYS A 35 8.28 -2.12 -3.34
C CYS A 35 7.43 -1.60 -2.18
N SER A 36 8.08 -1.40 -1.03
CA SER A 36 7.46 -0.84 0.16
C SER A 36 7.24 0.66 -0.07
N LYS A 37 6.03 1.14 0.23
CA LYS A 37 5.69 2.55 0.32
C LYS A 37 5.82 2.95 1.78
N HIS A 38 6.98 3.48 2.17
CA HIS A 38 7.17 4.13 3.46
C HIS A 38 6.52 5.52 3.38
N VAL A 39 5.24 5.58 3.77
CA VAL A 39 4.49 6.82 4.03
C VAL A 39 4.58 7.22 5.48
#